data_AF-J2PWN1-F1
#
_entry.id   AF-J2PWN1-F1
#
_cell.length_a   1.000
_cell.length_b   1.000
_cell.length_c   1.000
_cell.angle_alpha   90.00
_cell.angle_beta   90.00
_cell.angle_gamma   90.00
#
_symmetry.space_group_name_H-M   'P 1'
#
loop_
_entity.id
_entity.type
_entity.pdbx_description
1 polymer ?
#
loop_
_entity_poly.entity_id
_entity_poly.type
_entity_poly.pdbx_seq_one_letter_code
_entity_poly.pdbx_strand_id
1 'polypeptide(L)' 'MPVIGCLLLIVLPLLGLAAGGCLWGAQGAEWGAGIGFAVALMVFIGGAYALFEATRSD' A
#
# COMPACT_ATOMS: atom_id res chain seq x y z
N MET A 1 -5.23 15.09 4.65
CA MET A 1 -4.50 15.02 3.36
C MET A 1 -4.58 13.60 2.80
N PRO A 2 -5.71 13.21 2.18
CA PRO A 2 -5.92 11.86 1.64
C PRO A 2 -4.96 11.51 0.48
N VAL A 3 -4.41 12.52 -0.18
CA VAL A 3 -3.50 12.38 -1.33
C VAL A 3 -2.23 11.61 -1.00
N ILE A 4 -1.70 11.75 0.22
CA ILE A 4 -0.47 11.04 0.65
C ILE A 4 -0.72 9.54 0.79
N GLY A 5 -1.88 9.14 1.32
CA GLY A 5 -2.26 7.72 1.41
C GLY A 5 -2.49 7.09 0.04
N CYS A 6 -3.13 7.82 -0.88
CA CYS A 6 -3.33 7.37 -2.25
C CYS A 6 -2.01 7.25 -3.04
N LEU A 7 -1.05 8.15 -2.81
CA LEU A 7 0.29 8.04 -3.39
C LEU A 7 1.04 6.83 -2.83
N LEU A 8 0.93 6.56 -1.53
CA LEU A 8 1.53 5.37 -0.91
C LEU A 8 0.96 4.07 -1.50
N LEU A 9 -0.35 4.03 -1.79
CA LEU A 9 -1.04 2.92 -2.47
C LEU A 9 -0.51 2.61 -3.86
N ILE A 10 0.19 3.55 -4.51
CA ILE A 10 0.76 3.35 -5.84
C ILE A 10 2.25 3.05 -5.72
N VAL A 11 2.98 3.82 -4.90
CA VAL A 11 4.45 3.74 -4.79
C VAL A 11 4.89 2.42 -4.16
N LEU A 12 4.23 1.97 -3.08
CA LEU A 12 4.61 0.75 -2.37
C LEU A 12 4.47 -0.53 -3.23
N PRO A 13 3.34 -0.76 -3.94
CA PRO A 13 3.24 -1.86 -4.88
C PRO A 13 4.17 -1.72 -6.09
N LEU A 14 4.43 -0.52 -6.61
CA LEU A 14 5.45 -0.34 -7.67
C LEU A 14 6.84 -0.75 -7.18
N LEU A 15 7.20 -0.37 -5.95
CA LEU A 15 8.45 -0.74 -5.31
C LEU A 15 8.55 -2.25 -5.11
N GLY A 16 7.46 -2.88 -4.64
CA GLY A 16 7.36 -4.32 -4.46
C GLY A 16 7.45 -5.09 -5.78
N LEU A 17 6.84 -4.58 -6.85
CA LEU A 17 6.89 -5.16 -8.19
C LEU A 17 8.31 -5.07 -8.77
N ALA A 18 8.96 -3.91 -8.65
CA ALA A 18 10.34 -3.73 -9.12
C ALA A 18 11.35 -4.58 -8.33
N ALA A 19 11.26 -4.57 -6.99
CA ALA A 19 12.13 -5.36 -6.14
C ALA A 19 11.91 -6.87 -6.33
N GLY A 20 10.65 -7.30 -6.36
CA GLY A 20 10.28 -8.70 -6.59
C GLY A 20 10.69 -9.19 -7.98
N GLY A 21 10.50 -8.36 -9.01
CA GLY A 21 10.94 -8.64 -10.38
C GLY A 21 12.45 -8.76 -10.52
N CYS A 22 13.20 -7.94 -9.77
CA CYS A 22 14.66 -8.00 -9.77
C CYS A 22 15.20 -9.27 -9.10
N LEU A 23 14.57 -9.74 -8.02
CA LEU A 23 15.06 -10.88 -7.23
C LEU A 23 14.65 -12.25 -7.78
N TRP A 24 13.45 -12.36 -8.36
CA TRP A 24 12.85 -13.66 -8.74
C TRP A 24 12.17 -13.66 -10.11
N GLY A 25 12.43 -12.64 -10.94
CA GLY A 25 11.83 -12.52 -12.26
C GLY A 25 10.32 -12.33 -12.20
N ALA A 26 9.59 -12.81 -13.22
CA ALA A 26 8.16 -12.57 -13.37
C ALA A 26 7.35 -13.02 -12.14
N GLN A 27 7.66 -14.20 -11.58
CA GLN A 27 6.94 -14.73 -10.43
C GLN A 27 7.21 -13.89 -9.16
N GLY A 28 8.45 -13.44 -8.97
CA GLY A 28 8.79 -12.51 -7.90
C GLY A 28 8.09 -11.16 -8.03
N ALA A 29 7.90 -10.65 -9.25
CA ALA A 29 7.17 -9.41 -9.50
C ALA A 29 5.68 -9.52 -9.10
N GLU A 30 5.03 -10.63 -9.40
CA GLU A 30 3.62 -10.87 -9.04
C GLU A 30 3.43 -10.94 -7.52
N TRP A 31 4.26 -11.73 -6.84
CA TRP A 31 4.23 -11.83 -5.38
C TRP A 31 4.63 -10.52 -4.70
N GLY A 32 5.65 -9.84 -5.20
CA GLY A 32 6.11 -8.55 -4.69
C GLY A 32 5.07 -7.44 -4.86
N ALA A 33 4.38 -7.39 -6.01
CA ALA A 33 3.27 -6.47 -6.24
C ALA A 33 2.09 -6.75 -5.31
N GLY A 34 1.71 -8.03 -5.14
CA GLY A 34 0.61 -8.43 -4.28
C GLY A 34 0.85 -8.07 -2.81
N ILE A 35 2.05 -8.35 -2.29
CA ILE A 35 2.42 -8.02 -0.91
C ILE A 35 2.52 -6.50 -0.72
N GLY A 36 3.16 -5.78 -1.66
CA GLY A 36 3.26 -4.32 -1.62
C GLY A 36 1.89 -3.62 -1.64
N PHE A 37 0.94 -4.16 -2.40
CA PHE A 37 -0.44 -3.67 -2.44
C PHE A 37 -1.19 -3.96 -1.13
N ALA A 38 -1.05 -5.15 -0.56
CA ALA A 38 -1.69 -5.53 0.70
C ALA A 38 -1.23 -4.65 1.88
N VAL A 39 0.07 -4.37 1.98
CA VAL A 39 0.62 -3.48 3.02
C VAL A 39 0.09 -2.05 2.84
N ALA A 40 0.05 -1.56 1.61
CA ALA A 40 -0.44 -0.21 1.36
C ALA A 40 -1.94 -0.07 1.66
N LEU A 41 -2.76 -1.11 1.39
CA LEU A 41 -4.16 -1.17 1.82
C LEU A 41 -4.31 -1.14 3.34
N MET A 42 -3.49 -1.89 4.08
CA MET A 42 -3.52 -1.86 5.55
C MET A 42 -3.28 -0.45 6.10
N VAL A 43 -2.28 0.25 5.56
CA VAL A 43 -1.95 1.62 5.98
C VAL A 43 -3.09 2.57 5.64
N PHE A 44 -3.69 2.43 4.45
CA PHE A 44 -4.79 3.26 4.01
C PHE A 44 -6.05 3.07 4.87
N ILE A 45 -6.43 1.81 5.14
CA ILE A 45 -7.58 1.47 5.97
C ILE A 45 -7.35 1.92 7.43
N GLY A 46 -6.16 1.70 7.98
CA GLY A 46 -5.82 2.15 9.34
C GLY A 46 -5.89 3.67 9.49
N GLY A 47 -5.37 4.41 8.51
CA GLY A 47 -5.47 5.87 8.48
C GLY A 47 -6.90 6.37 8.30
N ALA A 48 -7.68 5.73 7.44
CA ALA A 48 -9.10 6.05 7.24
C ALA A 48 -9.93 5.75 8.50
N TYR A 49 -9.62 4.65 9.19
CA TYR A 49 -10.27 4.26 10.44
C TYR A 49 -9.97 5.27 11.56
N ALA A 50 -8.70 5.65 11.73
CA ALA A 50 -8.30 6.67 12.71
C ALA A 50 -8.97 8.03 12.42
N LEU A 51 -9.11 8.40 11.15
CA LEU A 51 -9.86 9.60 10.75
C LEU A 51 -11.35 9.49 11.06
N PHE A 52 -11.96 8.33 10.79
CA PHE A 52 -13.36 8.07 11.08
C PHE A 52 -13.66 8.09 12.58
N GLU A 53 -12.74 7.56 13.39
CA GLU A 53 -12.86 7.59 14.85
C GLU A 53 -12.69 9.01 15.38
N ALA A 54 -11.74 9.77 14.83
CA ALA A 54 -11.55 11.18 15.15
C ALA A 54 -12.75 12.06 14.77
N THR A 55 -13.41 11.82 13.63
CA THR A 55 -14.61 12.57 13.22
C THR A 55 -15.89 12.09 13.88
N ARG A 56 -15.93 10.85 14.40
CA ARG A 56 -17.07 10.34 15.18
C ARG A 56 -17.07 10.89 16.62
N SER A 57 -15.91 11.31 17.11
CA SER A 57 -15.75 11.80 18.48
C SER A 57 -15.95 13.32 18.62
N ASP A 58 -16.28 14.02 17.54
CA ASP A 58 -16.70 15.43 17.48
C ASP A 58 -18.24 15.53 17.35
#